data_AF-A0A4U7DZG5-F1
#
_entry.id   AF-A0A4U7DZG5-F1
#
_cell.length_a   1.000
_cell.length_b   1.000
_cell.length_c   1.000
_cell.angle_alpha   90.00
_cell.angle_beta   90.00
_cell.angle_gamma   90.00
#
_symmetry.space_group_name_H-M   'P 1'
#
loop_
_entity.id
_entity.type
_entity.pdbx_description
1 polymer ?
#
loop_
_entity_poly.entity_id
_entity_poly.type
_entity_poly.pdbx_seq_one_letter_code
_entity_poly.pdbx_strand_id
1 'polypeptide(L)'
;MTETDRDGTSHYYPDPLYTRLRDIRALLEETTKQELAEQATELKDDIAAWKAEYDANTPDSLREQAAADNVSAEQAYELTQVASDWELARYHLSLIQDAITNYDTWASDQSSLSV
;
A
#
# COMPACT_ATOMS: atom_id res chain seq x y z
N MET A 1 -6.80 31.48 -0.74
CA MET A 1 -6.04 32.65 -0.26
C MET A 1 -4.59 32.22 -0.17
N THR A 2 -3.75 32.67 -1.10
CA THR A 2 -2.34 32.28 -1.19
C THR A 2 -1.53 33.19 -0.27
N GLU A 3 -0.97 32.62 0.78
CA GLU A 3 -0.02 33.31 1.66
C GLU A 3 1.39 32.95 1.18
N THR A 4 2.06 33.91 0.55
CA THR A 4 3.46 33.81 0.16
C THR A 4 4.35 34.09 1.36
N ASP A 5 4.99 33.06 1.90
CA ASP A 5 6.11 33.21 2.83
C ASP A 5 7.43 33.37 2.07
N ARG A 6 8.24 34.32 2.55
CA ARG A 6 9.51 34.72 1.95
C ARG A 6 10.66 34.03 2.69
N ASP A 7 10.88 32.77 2.36
CA ASP A 7 12.18 32.12 2.53
C ASP A 7 12.32 31.06 1.43
N GLY A 8 13.41 31.15 0.68
CA GLY A 8 13.59 30.57 -0.65
C GLY A 8 13.76 29.06 -0.71
N THR A 9 13.13 28.30 0.18
CA THR A 9 12.93 26.86 0.03
C THR A 9 11.49 26.53 0.43
N SER A 10 10.56 26.74 -0.50
CA SER A 10 9.33 25.94 -0.50
C SER A 10 9.79 24.49 -0.64
N HIS A 11 9.97 23.79 0.49
CA HIS A 11 9.86 22.35 0.50
C HIS A 11 8.42 22.08 0.11
N TYR A 12 8.20 22.00 -1.20
CA TYR A 12 7.01 21.46 -1.80
C TYR A 12 7.00 19.99 -1.36
N TYR A 13 6.53 19.74 -0.15
CA TYR A 13 6.21 18.39 0.27
C TYR A 13 5.06 18.02 -0.65
N PRO A 14 5.24 17.09 -1.59
CA PRO A 14 4.13 16.68 -2.43
C PRO A 14 3.05 16.22 -1.47
N ASP A 15 1.89 16.85 -1.55
CA ASP A 15 0.75 16.54 -0.71
C ASP A 15 0.57 15.01 -0.77
N PRO A 16 0.58 14.28 0.36
CA PRO A 16 0.54 12.82 0.34
C PRO A 16 -0.70 12.30 -0.40
N LEU A 17 -1.77 13.10 -0.50
CA LEU A 17 -2.92 12.84 -1.36
C LEU A 17 -2.61 12.97 -2.85
N TYR A 18 -1.79 13.95 -3.24
CA TYR A 18 -1.36 14.14 -4.63
C TYR A 18 -0.41 13.03 -5.08
N THR A 19 0.47 12.56 -4.19
CA THR A 19 1.32 11.38 -4.44
C THR A 19 0.47 10.13 -4.60
N ARG A 20 -0.47 9.87 -3.67
CA ARG A 20 -1.44 8.78 -3.79
C ARG A 20 -2.23 8.84 -5.10
N LEU A 21 -2.72 10.02 -5.47
CA LEU A 21 -3.52 10.22 -6.68
C LEU A 21 -2.70 9.99 -7.95
N ARG A 22 -1.43 10.41 -7.94
CA ARG A 22 -0.50 10.19 -9.05
C ARG A 22 -0.15 8.72 -9.22
N ASP A 23 0.12 8.03 -8.12
CA ASP A 23 0.43 6.59 -8.12
C ASP A 23 -0.79 5.79 -8.58
N ILE A 24 -2.00 6.16 -8.13
CA ILE A 24 -3.25 5.56 -8.60
C ILE A 24 -3.48 5.85 -10.09
N ARG A 25 -3.21 7.07 -10.59
CA ARG A 25 -3.36 7.38 -12.02
C ARG A 25 -2.38 6.60 -12.89
N ALA A 26 -1.11 6.51 -12.49
CA ALA A 26 -0.12 5.70 -13.20
C ALA A 26 -0.54 4.22 -13.23
N LEU A 27 -1.01 3.70 -12.09
CA LEU A 27 -1.62 2.37 -12.04
C LEU A 27 -2.80 2.26 -13.01
N LEU A 28 -3.76 3.19 -13.00
CA LEU A 28 -4.95 3.10 -13.87
C LEU A 28 -4.65 3.27 -15.38
N GLU A 29 -3.60 4.01 -15.74
CA GLU A 29 -3.15 4.18 -17.12
C GLU A 29 -2.42 2.94 -17.65
N GLU A 30 -1.67 2.25 -16.80
CA GLU A 30 -0.86 1.08 -17.16
C GLU A 30 -1.52 -0.26 -16.84
N THR A 31 -2.54 -0.27 -15.97
CA THR A 31 -3.24 -1.50 -15.53
C THR A 31 -4.75 -1.39 -15.65
N THR A 32 -5.33 -2.42 -16.24
CA THR A 32 -6.77 -2.63 -16.36
C THR A 32 -7.39 -2.98 -15.01
N LYS A 33 -8.71 -2.81 -14.89
CA LYS A 33 -9.48 -3.29 -13.72
C LYS A 33 -9.25 -4.79 -13.43
N GLN A 34 -8.96 -5.58 -14.46
CA GLN A 34 -8.61 -7.00 -14.32
C GLN A 34 -7.23 -7.18 -13.68
N GLU A 35 -6.21 -6.47 -14.15
CA GLU A 35 -4.85 -6.54 -13.58
C GLU A 35 -4.80 -6.04 -12.14
N LEU A 36 -5.59 -5.01 -11.80
CA LEU A 36 -5.79 -4.59 -10.41
C LEU A 36 -6.43 -5.71 -9.57
N ALA A 37 -7.41 -6.43 -10.10
CA ALA A 37 -8.04 -7.54 -9.40
C ALA A 37 -7.09 -8.74 -9.23
N GLU A 38 -6.21 -8.99 -10.21
CA GLU A 38 -5.15 -10.00 -10.13
C GLU A 38 -4.13 -9.62 -9.04
N GLN A 39 -3.60 -8.41 -9.04
CA GLN A 39 -2.70 -7.92 -7.97
C GLN A 39 -3.36 -7.97 -6.59
N ALA A 40 -4.64 -7.63 -6.48
CA ALA A 40 -5.37 -7.76 -5.23
C ALA A 40 -5.51 -9.21 -4.76
N THR A 41 -5.52 -10.17 -5.69
CA THR A 41 -5.57 -11.60 -5.39
C THR A 41 -4.20 -12.08 -4.93
N GLU A 42 -3.13 -11.72 -5.64
CA GLU A 42 -1.75 -12.04 -5.26
C GLU A 42 -1.42 -11.53 -3.85
N LEU A 43 -1.72 -10.26 -3.55
CA LEU A 43 -1.51 -9.71 -2.21
C LEU A 43 -2.32 -10.41 -1.12
N LYS A 44 -3.51 -10.92 -1.44
CA LYS A 44 -4.30 -11.71 -0.47
C LYS A 44 -3.67 -13.09 -0.25
N ASP A 45 -3.12 -13.69 -1.29
CA ASP A 45 -2.45 -14.98 -1.22
C ASP A 45 -1.14 -14.87 -0.44
N ASP A 46 -0.35 -13.81 -0.64
CA ASP A 46 0.86 -13.52 0.16
C ASP A 46 0.51 -13.36 1.65
N ILE A 47 -0.54 -12.59 1.94
CA ILE A 47 -1.06 -12.44 3.30
C ILE A 47 -1.49 -13.80 3.89
N ALA A 48 -2.14 -14.65 3.11
CA ALA A 48 -2.55 -15.97 3.55
C ALA A 48 -1.35 -16.91 3.78
N ALA A 49 -0.31 -16.79 2.94
CA ALA A 49 0.93 -17.53 3.08
C ALA A 49 1.64 -17.16 4.38
N TRP A 50 1.85 -15.87 4.67
CA TRP A 50 2.47 -15.44 5.94
C TRP A 50 1.65 -15.86 7.17
N LYS A 51 0.32 -15.81 7.09
CA LYS A 51 -0.55 -16.32 8.16
C LYS A 51 -0.29 -17.80 8.46
N ALA A 52 -0.21 -18.61 7.41
CA ALA A 52 -0.02 -20.05 7.53
C ALA A 52 1.41 -20.43 7.93
N GLU A 53 2.41 -19.70 7.42
CA GLU A 53 3.83 -19.95 7.68
C GLU A 53 4.21 -19.65 9.13
N TYR A 54 3.70 -18.54 9.67
CA TYR A 54 4.09 -18.06 11.00
C TYR A 54 3.00 -18.25 12.08
N ASP A 55 1.89 -18.93 11.74
CA ASP A 55 0.71 -19.11 12.60
C ASP A 55 0.23 -17.80 13.24
N ALA A 56 0.27 -16.72 12.45
CA ALA A 56 -0.02 -15.36 12.87
C ALA A 56 -1.30 -14.87 12.18
N ASN A 57 -2.09 -14.03 12.85
CA ASN A 57 -3.27 -13.41 12.23
C ASN A 57 -3.06 -11.93 11.87
N THR A 58 -2.04 -11.32 12.47
CA THR A 58 -1.65 -9.93 12.29
C THR A 58 -0.12 -9.79 12.27
N PRO A 59 0.40 -8.73 11.62
CA PRO A 59 1.81 -8.38 11.69
C PRO A 59 2.25 -8.08 13.13
N ASP A 60 1.35 -7.59 14.00
CA ASP A 60 1.63 -7.45 15.42
C ASP A 60 1.94 -8.80 16.10
N SER A 61 1.25 -9.88 15.74
CA SER A 61 1.58 -11.21 16.26
C SER A 61 2.99 -11.66 15.90
N LEU A 62 3.49 -11.29 14.70
CA LEU A 62 4.87 -11.57 14.31
C LEU A 62 5.87 -10.76 15.16
N ARG A 63 5.53 -9.50 15.48
CA ARG A 63 6.36 -8.66 16.35
C ARG A 63 6.37 -9.16 17.79
N GLU A 64 5.24 -9.66 18.28
CA GLU A 64 5.14 -10.32 19.58
C GLU A 64 6.01 -11.58 19.62
N GLN A 65 5.95 -12.42 18.59
CA GLN A 65 6.82 -13.58 18.44
C GLN A 65 8.30 -13.16 18.38
N ALA A 66 8.64 -12.10 17.64
CA ALA A 66 10.00 -11.58 17.54
C ALA A 66 10.56 -11.10 18.89
N ALA A 67 9.70 -10.60 19.77
CA ALA A 67 10.07 -10.11 21.10
C ALA A 67 10.16 -11.23 22.16
N ALA A 68 9.88 -12.48 21.81
CA ALA A 68 9.91 -13.58 22.75
C ALA A 68 11.35 -13.97 23.13
N ASP A 69 11.58 -14.26 24.42
CA ASP A 69 12.91 -14.56 24.98
C ASP A 69 13.57 -15.82 24.38
N ASN A 70 12.80 -16.67 23.70
CA ASN A 70 13.27 -17.90 23.06
C ASN A 70 13.67 -17.72 21.59
N VAL A 71 13.57 -16.51 21.05
CA VAL A 71 13.88 -16.19 19.66
C VAL A 71 15.26 -15.56 19.55
N SER A 72 16.06 -16.04 18.60
CA SER A 72 17.39 -15.46 18.34
C SER A 72 17.27 -14.08 17.69
N ALA A 73 18.30 -13.24 17.83
CA ALA A 73 18.29 -11.90 17.24
C ALA A 73 18.10 -11.92 15.70
N GLU A 74 18.59 -12.95 15.01
CA GLU A 74 18.42 -13.13 13.57
C GLU A 74 16.96 -13.44 13.22
N GLN A 75 16.33 -14.37 13.95
CA GLN A 75 14.92 -14.71 13.76
C GLN A 75 14.00 -13.54 14.14
N ALA A 76 14.33 -12.78 15.19
CA ALA A 76 13.57 -11.60 15.59
C ALA A 76 13.59 -10.51 14.51
N TYR A 77 14.75 -10.35 13.84
CA TYR A 77 14.89 -9.45 12.71
C TYR A 77 14.04 -9.90 11.52
N GLU A 78 14.10 -11.18 11.16
CA GLU A 78 13.29 -11.78 10.09
C GLU A 78 11.79 -11.59 10.33
N LEU A 79 11.30 -11.93 11.53
CA LEU A 79 9.90 -11.77 11.90
C LEU A 79 9.44 -10.29 11.84
N THR A 80 10.31 -9.36 12.25
CA THR A 80 10.02 -7.92 12.16
C THR A 80 9.97 -7.45 10.71
N GLN A 81 10.82 -7.99 9.86
CA GLN A 81 10.83 -7.68 8.43
C GLN A 81 9.55 -8.19 7.76
N VAL A 82 9.18 -9.46 7.98
CA VAL A 82 7.94 -10.05 7.47
C VAL A 82 6.71 -9.30 7.97
N ALA A 83 6.70 -8.86 9.24
CA ALA A 83 5.62 -8.02 9.78
C ALA A 83 5.47 -6.71 8.99
N SER A 84 6.58 -6.10 8.62
CA SER A 84 6.61 -4.83 7.87
C SER A 84 6.16 -5.04 6.42
N ASP A 85 6.61 -6.12 5.78
CA ASP A 85 6.19 -6.49 4.42
C ASP A 85 4.69 -6.82 4.37
N TRP A 86 4.17 -7.48 5.40
CA TRP A 86 2.73 -7.74 5.54
C TRP A 86 1.92 -6.45 5.71
N GLU A 87 2.37 -5.51 6.53
CA GLU A 87 1.70 -4.20 6.62
C GLU A 87 1.69 -3.46 5.28
N LEU A 88 2.80 -3.50 4.55
CA LEU A 88 2.89 -2.90 3.22
C LEU A 88 1.92 -3.57 2.24
N ALA A 89 1.84 -4.90 2.25
CA ALA A 89 0.90 -5.65 1.41
C ALA A 89 -0.56 -5.29 1.75
N ARG A 90 -0.91 -5.14 3.03
CA ARG A 90 -2.24 -4.70 3.47
C ARG A 90 -2.56 -3.29 2.99
N TYR A 91 -1.60 -2.37 3.11
CA TYR A 91 -1.75 -1.01 2.63
C TYR A 91 -1.96 -0.98 1.11
N HIS A 92 -1.15 -1.71 0.35
CA HIS A 92 -1.28 -1.80 -1.10
C HIS A 92 -2.62 -2.45 -1.52
N LEU A 93 -3.05 -3.49 -0.81
CA LEU A 93 -4.34 -4.13 -1.05
C LEU A 93 -5.50 -3.15 -0.84
N SER A 94 -5.45 -2.32 0.21
CA SER A 94 -6.47 -1.28 0.43
C SER A 94 -6.51 -0.25 -0.70
N LEU A 95 -5.34 0.18 -1.18
CA LEU A 95 -5.24 1.10 -2.32
C LEU A 95 -5.86 0.52 -3.58
N ILE A 96 -5.55 -0.73 -3.89
CA ILE A 96 -6.10 -1.41 -5.07
C ILE A 96 -7.62 -1.59 -4.94
N GLN A 97 -8.12 -1.95 -3.76
CA GLN A 97 -9.55 -2.08 -3.51
C GLN A 97 -10.29 -0.74 -3.66
N ASP A 98 -9.71 0.33 -3.14
CA ASP A 98 -10.22 1.69 -3.31
C ASP A 98 -10.20 2.10 -4.79
N ALA A 99 -9.12 1.77 -5.52
CA ALA A 99 -9.00 2.04 -6.95
C ALA A 99 -10.04 1.27 -7.78
N ILE A 100 -10.27 -0.02 -7.49
CA ILE A 100 -11.30 -0.83 -8.17
C ILE A 100 -12.71 -0.31 -7.87
N THR A 101 -12.97 0.07 -6.61
CA THR A 101 -14.29 0.59 -6.19
C THR A 101 -14.61 1.92 -6.85
N ASN A 102 -13.61 2.81 -6.95
CA ASN A 102 -13.77 4.12 -7.58
C ASN A 102 -13.45 4.12 -9.08
N TYR A 103 -13.06 2.98 -9.66
CA TYR A 103 -12.66 2.84 -11.06
C TYR A 103 -13.72 3.39 -12.01
N ASP A 104 -14.99 3.03 -11.79
CA ASP A 104 -16.10 3.48 -12.62
C ASP A 104 -16.32 5.01 -12.55
N THR A 105 -16.06 5.61 -11.39
CA THR A 105 -16.13 7.07 -11.20
C THR A 105 -14.97 7.79 -11.89
N TRP A 106 -13.78 7.20 -11.90
CA TRP A 106 -12.55 7.87 -12.37
C TRP A 106 -12.27 7.61 -13.86
N ALA A 107 -12.63 6.44 -14.37
CA ALA A 107 -12.60 6.13 -15.80
C ALA A 107 -13.59 7.00 -16.60
N SER A 108 -14.71 7.38 -15.97
CA SER A 108 -15.69 8.33 -16.53
C SER A 108 -15.14 9.76 -16.59
N ASP A 109 -14.32 10.17 -15.61
CA ASP A 109 -13.69 11.49 -15.55
C ASP A 109 -12.50 11.61 -16.53
N GLN A 110 -11.68 10.55 -16.69
CA GLN A 110 -10.64 10.48 -17.73
C GLN A 110 -11.20 10.57 -19.15
N SER A 111 -12.36 9.97 -19.42
CA SER A 111 -13.05 10.10 -20.72
C SER A 111 -13.53 11.53 -20.98
N SER A 112 -13.68 12.35 -19.94
CA SER A 112 -14.10 13.76 -20.04
C SER A 112 -12.92 14.73 -20.15
N LEU A 113 -11.70 14.29 -19.82
CA LEU A 113 -10.45 15.06 -19.96
C LEU A 113 -9.70 14.78 -21.27
N SER A 114 -10.19 13.82 -22.07
CA SER A 114 -9.78 13.63 -23.46
C SER A 114 -10.79 14.34 -24.39
N VAL A 115 -10.78 15.67 -24.39
CA VAL A 115 -11.49 16.49 -25.39
C VAL A 115 -10.63 17.68 -25.83
#